data_AF-A0A8K0IR44-F1
#
_entry.id   AF-A0A8K0IR44-F1
#
_cell.length_a   1.000
_cell.length_b   1.000
_cell.length_c   1.000
_cell.angle_alpha   90.00
_cell.angle_beta   90.00
_cell.angle_gamma   90.00
#
_symmetry.space_group_name_H-M   'P 1'
#
loop_
_entity.id
_entity.type
_entity.pdbx_description
1 polymer ?
#
loop_
_entity_poly.entity_id
_entity_poly.type
_entity_poly.pdbx_seq_one_letter_code
_entity_poly.pdbx_strand_id
1 'polypeptide(L)'
;MNWDSRRRRRCEAVTKAENPGGDELGTSTRTAYLSARRKERIKLPNYGGPITFSDFLNHPSGVEALLNTRALHSFQPLDSHTYRCTLQKIQFLKFEVAPVLDLRVIPTREGCTVEMLDCRVSSAQSDLEAHD
;
A
#
# COMPACT_ATOMS: atom_id res chain seq x y z
N MET A 1 -18.57 -10.63 20.72
CA MET A 1 -18.27 -11.96 20.14
C MET A 1 -16.77 -12.12 20.06
N ASN A 2 -16.24 -13.11 20.80
CA ASN A 2 -14.82 -13.36 21.03
C ASN A 2 -14.20 -14.06 19.80
N TRP A 3 -13.19 -13.45 19.18
CA TRP A 3 -12.50 -13.99 18.00
C TRP A 3 -11.10 -14.48 18.39
N ASP A 4 -11.08 -15.58 19.14
CA ASP A 4 -9.88 -16.37 19.30
C ASP A 4 -10.02 -17.60 18.41
N SER A 5 -9.19 -17.69 17.35
CA SER A 5 -8.63 -18.95 16.85
C SER A 5 -7.85 -18.78 15.53
N ARG A 6 -6.55 -19.05 15.63
CA ARG A 6 -5.59 -19.41 14.56
C ARG A 6 -5.16 -18.32 13.58
N ARG A 7 -4.29 -17.44 14.10
CA ARG A 7 -3.15 -16.90 13.34
C ARG A 7 -2.25 -18.05 12.88
N ARG A 8 -2.59 -18.72 11.76
CA ARG A 8 -1.62 -19.57 11.04
C ARG A 8 -0.59 -18.66 10.38
N ARG A 9 0.42 -18.26 11.16
CA ARG A 9 1.74 -17.87 10.65
C ARG A 9 2.34 -19.11 9.99
N ARG A 10 2.05 -19.33 8.70
CA ARG A 10 2.89 -20.23 7.90
C ARG A 10 4.00 -19.36 7.32
N CYS A 11 5.09 -19.24 8.07
CA CYS A 11 6.37 -18.92 7.48
C CYS A 11 6.81 -20.19 6.74
N GLU A 12 6.94 -20.11 5.42
CA GLU A 12 7.67 -21.14 4.67
C GLU A 12 9.14 -20.93 4.97
N ALA A 13 9.79 -21.97 5.51
CA ALA A 13 11.23 -21.94 5.75
C ALA A 13 11.93 -21.90 4.39
N VAL A 14 12.78 -20.90 4.17
CA VAL A 14 13.73 -20.91 3.05
C VAL A 14 14.73 -22.04 3.35
N THR A 15 14.76 -23.07 2.49
CA THR A 15 15.73 -24.15 2.59
C THR A 15 17.13 -23.57 2.41
N LYS A 16 18.04 -23.89 3.34
CA LYS A 16 19.45 -23.47 3.32
C LYS A 16 20.13 -23.88 2.01
N ALA A 17 20.95 -23.00 1.44
CA ALA A 17 21.93 -23.37 0.43
C ALA A 17 23.01 -24.27 1.06
N GLU A 18 23.41 -25.33 0.36
CA GLU A 18 24.52 -26.21 0.74
C GLU A 18 25.86 -25.45 0.66
N ASN A 19 26.75 -25.71 1.63
CA ASN A 19 28.02 -24.99 1.80
C ASN A 19 28.99 -25.20 0.63
N PRO A 20 29.78 -24.19 0.22
CA PRO A 20 31.02 -24.43 -0.50
C PRO A 20 32.12 -24.77 0.50
N GLY A 21 32.87 -25.85 0.26
CA GLY A 21 34.10 -26.16 0.99
C GLY A 21 35.25 -25.25 0.54
N GLY A 22 36.23 -25.06 1.42
CA GLY A 22 37.54 -24.50 1.08
C GLY A 22 38.07 -23.49 2.11
N ASP A 23 39.15 -23.87 2.79
CA ASP A 23 39.92 -23.11 3.78
C ASP A 23 40.50 -21.80 3.22
N GLU A 24 40.62 -20.77 4.07
CA GLU A 24 41.81 -19.93 4.30
C GLU A 24 41.48 -18.58 4.98
N LEU A 25 42.47 -18.09 5.72
CA LEU A 25 42.51 -16.96 6.65
C LEU A 25 41.71 -15.71 6.23
N GLY A 26 40.55 -15.47 6.86
CA GLY A 26 39.79 -14.23 6.75
C GLY A 26 38.71 -14.18 7.81
N THR A 27 38.60 -13.07 8.56
CA THR A 27 37.64 -12.90 9.66
C THR A 27 36.23 -13.31 9.24
N SER A 28 35.75 -14.45 9.76
CA SER A 28 34.44 -14.99 9.40
C SER A 28 33.34 -14.13 10.02
N THR A 29 32.83 -13.18 9.24
CA THR A 29 31.66 -12.40 9.61
C THR A 29 30.45 -13.33 9.60
N ARG A 30 29.94 -13.68 10.80
CA ARG A 30 28.69 -14.43 10.96
C ARG A 30 27.54 -13.64 10.33
N THR A 31 27.17 -14.03 9.12
CA THR A 31 26.05 -13.41 8.40
C THR A 31 24.74 -14.06 8.82
N ALA A 32 23.81 -13.26 9.34
CA ALA A 32 22.47 -13.72 9.71
C ALA A 32 21.45 -13.26 8.66
N TYR A 33 20.64 -14.19 8.16
CA TYR A 33 19.56 -13.91 7.21
C TYR A 33 18.23 -13.74 7.96
N LEU A 34 17.71 -12.51 8.00
CA LEU A 34 16.41 -12.20 8.58
C LEU A 34 15.39 -12.00 7.46
N SER A 35 14.28 -12.74 7.51
CA SER A 35 13.13 -12.52 6.63
C SER A 35 11.84 -12.43 7.45
N ALA A 36 10.93 -11.56 7.01
CA ALA A 36 9.62 -11.40 7.62
C ALA A 36 8.56 -11.33 6.53
N ARG A 37 7.42 -11.98 6.76
CA ARG A 37 6.26 -11.94 5.88
C ARG A 37 5.04 -11.55 6.69
N ARG A 38 4.31 -10.52 6.24
CA ARG A 38 3.03 -10.10 6.82
C ARG A 38 1.91 -10.57 5.91
N LYS A 39 0.88 -11.20 6.49
CA LYS A 39 -0.35 -11.60 5.78
C LYS A 39 -1.54 -10.95 6.47
N GLU A 40 -2.32 -10.22 5.70
CA GLU A 40 -3.55 -9.55 6.15
C GLU A 40 -4.76 -10.21 5.50
N ARG A 41 -5.90 -10.15 6.19
CA ARG A 41 -7.19 -10.63 5.68
C ARG A 41 -8.25 -9.64 6.11
N ILE A 42 -9.08 -9.22 5.16
CA ILE A 42 -10.21 -8.30 5.40
C ILE A 42 -11.49 -9.13 5.31
N LYS A 43 -12.43 -8.88 6.21
CA LYS A 43 -13.77 -9.47 6.14
C LYS A 43 -14.59 -8.64 5.16
N LEU A 44 -15.05 -9.27 4.08
CA LEU A 44 -15.97 -8.64 3.16
C LEU A 44 -17.42 -8.90 3.61
N PRO A 45 -18.37 -8.02 3.24
CA PRO A 45 -19.80 -8.29 3.40
C PRO A 45 -20.20 -9.62 2.77
N ASN A 46 -21.28 -10.23 3.27
CA ASN A 46 -21.82 -11.43 2.66
C ASN A 46 -22.63 -11.05 1.42
N TYR A 47 -22.08 -11.32 0.24
CA TYR A 47 -22.72 -11.03 -1.05
C TYR A 47 -23.60 -12.18 -1.58
N GLY A 48 -23.80 -13.26 -0.82
CA GLY A 48 -24.72 -14.35 -1.19
C GLY A 48 -24.25 -15.24 -2.34
N GLY A 49 -23.00 -15.09 -2.78
CA GLY A 49 -22.41 -15.84 -3.89
C GLY A 49 -20.87 -15.75 -3.92
N PRO A 50 -20.23 -16.24 -4.99
CA PRO A 50 -18.80 -16.09 -5.20
C PRO A 50 -18.43 -14.59 -5.23
N ILE A 51 -17.46 -14.21 -4.41
CA ILE A 51 -16.96 -12.83 -4.35
C ILE A 51 -16.10 -12.57 -5.59
N THR A 52 -16.43 -11.51 -6.32
CA THR A 52 -15.66 -11.04 -7.48
C THR A 52 -14.65 -9.96 -7.09
N PHE A 53 -13.72 -9.64 -8.01
CA PHE A 53 -12.79 -8.53 -7.80
C PHE A 53 -13.51 -7.17 -7.70
N SER A 54 -14.58 -6.97 -8.47
CA SER A 54 -15.43 -5.78 -8.37
C SER A 54 -16.09 -5.65 -6.99
N ASP A 55 -16.54 -6.75 -6.39
CA ASP A 55 -17.09 -6.74 -5.03
C ASP A 55 -16.06 -6.35 -3.97
N PHE A 56 -14.79 -6.71 -4.21
CA PHE A 56 -13.68 -6.26 -3.38
C PHE A 56 -13.44 -4.76 -3.53
N LEU A 57 -13.45 -4.23 -4.76
CA LEU A 57 -13.24 -2.80 -5.00
C LEU A 57 -14.42 -1.92 -4.57
N ASN A 58 -15.63 -2.45 -4.51
CA ASN A 58 -16.77 -1.74 -3.93
C ASN A 58 -16.65 -1.58 -2.40
N HIS A 59 -15.75 -2.33 -1.76
CA HIS A 59 -15.45 -2.18 -0.33
C HIS A 59 -14.32 -1.15 -0.13
N PRO A 60 -14.41 -0.23 0.86
CA PRO A 60 -13.38 0.80 1.10
C PRO A 60 -11.97 0.24 1.23
N SER A 61 -11.81 -0.84 2.01
CA SER A 61 -10.50 -1.48 2.18
C SER A 61 -9.93 -2.10 0.90
N GLY A 62 -10.76 -2.36 -0.11
CA GLY A 62 -10.29 -2.87 -1.40
C GLY A 62 -9.61 -1.79 -2.21
N VAL A 63 -10.21 -0.61 -2.29
CA VAL A 63 -9.59 0.56 -2.93
C VAL A 63 -8.37 1.02 -2.13
N GLU A 64 -8.45 1.07 -0.80
CA GLU A 64 -7.31 1.45 0.04
C GLU A 64 -6.11 0.52 -0.16
N ALA A 65 -6.37 -0.78 -0.29
CA ALA A 65 -5.33 -1.78 -0.59
C ALA A 65 -4.79 -1.61 -2.02
N LEU A 66 -5.67 -1.41 -3.00
CA LEU A 66 -5.30 -1.20 -4.41
C LEU A 66 -4.39 0.03 -4.58
N LEU A 67 -4.78 1.15 -3.98
CA LEU A 67 -4.04 2.42 -4.05
C LEU A 67 -2.88 2.50 -3.04
N ASN A 68 -2.66 1.43 -2.26
CA ASN A 68 -1.64 1.35 -1.22
C ASN A 68 -1.61 2.61 -0.34
N THR A 69 -2.75 2.95 0.26
CA THR A 69 -2.95 4.24 0.94
C THR A 69 -1.98 4.47 2.11
N ARG A 70 -1.37 3.41 2.65
CA ARG A 70 -0.32 3.50 3.68
C ARG A 70 0.95 4.17 3.20
N ALA A 71 1.22 4.18 1.90
CA ALA A 71 2.36 4.89 1.31
C ALA A 71 2.07 6.38 1.07
N LEU A 72 0.79 6.78 1.10
CA LEU A 72 0.36 8.15 0.85
C LEU A 72 0.50 9.00 2.12
N HIS A 73 0.69 10.31 1.96
CA HIS A 73 0.61 11.25 3.06
C HIS A 73 -0.85 11.43 3.51
N SER A 74 -1.78 11.53 2.55
CA SER A 74 -3.22 11.55 2.82
C SER A 74 -4.02 10.92 1.68
N PHE A 75 -5.20 10.43 2.03
CA PHE A 75 -6.14 9.80 1.12
C PHE A 75 -7.56 10.26 1.44
N GLN A 76 -8.29 10.73 0.45
CA GLN A 76 -9.65 11.24 0.61
C GLN A 76 -10.53 10.82 -0.56
N PRO A 77 -11.65 10.11 -0.33
CA PRO A 77 -12.67 9.90 -1.36
C PRO A 77 -13.32 11.23 -1.76
N LEU A 78 -13.46 11.48 -3.07
CA LEU A 78 -14.13 12.64 -3.63
C LEU A 78 -15.54 12.30 -4.15
N ASP A 79 -15.66 11.18 -4.87
CA ASP A 79 -16.92 10.64 -5.36
C ASP A 79 -16.93 9.09 -5.24
N SER A 80 -17.89 8.41 -5.87
CA SER A 80 -18.04 6.95 -5.80
C SER A 80 -16.82 6.16 -6.28
N HIS A 81 -16.00 6.72 -7.17
CA HIS A 81 -14.84 6.06 -7.77
C HIS A 81 -13.61 6.96 -7.90
N THR A 82 -13.68 8.20 -7.45
CA THR A 82 -12.61 9.19 -7.54
C THR A 82 -12.06 9.50 -6.15
N TYR A 83 -10.74 9.58 -6.05
CA TYR A 83 -9.99 9.73 -4.81
C TYR A 83 -8.90 10.77 -4.97
N ARG A 84 -8.76 11.63 -3.98
CA ARG A 84 -7.64 12.56 -3.84
C ARG A 84 -6.57 11.93 -2.98
N CYS A 85 -5.37 11.87 -3.53
CA CYS A 85 -4.20 11.27 -2.91
C CYS A 85 -3.10 12.32 -2.82
N THR A 86 -2.59 12.58 -1.62
CA THR A 86 -1.37 13.38 -1.45
C THR A 86 -0.22 12.41 -1.25
N LEU A 87 0.79 12.49 -2.12
CA LEU A 87 2.00 11.69 -1.98
C LEU A 87 2.87 12.22 -0.83
N GLN A 88 3.86 11.44 -0.43
CA GLN A 88 4.86 11.90 0.53
C GLN A 88 5.52 13.19 0.03
N LYS A 89 5.84 14.06 0.98
CA LYS A 89 6.53 15.30 0.68
C LYS A 89 7.93 14.99 0.11
N ILE A 90 8.31 15.75 -0.91
CA ILE A 90 9.59 15.66 -1.57
C ILE A 90 10.31 16.98 -1.34
N GLN A 91 11.50 16.92 -0.76
CA GLN A 91 12.37 18.08 -0.65
C GLN A 91 13.16 18.21 -1.96
N PHE A 92 13.01 19.35 -2.62
CA PHE A 92 13.78 19.69 -3.80
C PHE A 92 14.48 21.03 -3.57
N LEU A 93 15.81 21.00 -3.51
CA LEU A 93 16.63 22.16 -3.13
C LEU A 93 16.22 22.72 -1.76
N LYS A 94 15.67 23.94 -1.73
CA LYS A 94 15.25 24.66 -0.52
C LYS A 94 13.74 24.67 -0.29
N PHE A 95 12.97 23.96 -1.11
CA PHE A 95 11.52 23.90 -0.98
C PHE A 95 11.03 22.47 -0.77
N GLU A 96 9.94 22.36 -0.03
CA GLU A 96 9.25 21.11 0.23
C GLU A 96 7.90 21.15 -0.49
N VAL A 97 7.63 20.12 -1.29
CA VAL A 97 6.41 20.01 -2.09
C VAL A 97 5.75 18.66 -1.92
N ALA A 98 4.43 18.60 -2.05
CA ALA A 98 3.65 17.37 -2.05
C ALA A 98 2.81 17.28 -3.33
N PRO A 99 3.03 16.27 -4.18
CA PRO A 99 2.14 15.97 -5.29
C PRO A 99 0.74 15.58 -4.77
N VAL A 100 -0.29 16.16 -5.37
CA VAL A 100 -1.70 15.86 -5.13
C VAL A 100 -2.27 15.30 -6.43
N LEU A 101 -2.77 14.07 -6.37
CA LEU A 101 -3.34 13.33 -7.49
C LEU A 101 -4.84 13.17 -7.26
N ASP A 102 -5.65 13.42 -8.29
CA ASP A 102 -7.03 12.95 -8.33
C ASP A 102 -7.09 11.72 -9.24
N LEU A 103 -7.42 10.56 -8.66
CA LEU A 103 -7.42 9.25 -9.33
C LEU A 103 -8.83 8.69 -9.41
N ARG A 104 -9.20 8.09 -10.54
CA ARG A 104 -10.45 7.36 -10.73
C ARG A 104 -10.19 5.86 -10.86
N VAL A 105 -10.88 5.05 -10.06
CA VAL A 105 -10.77 3.58 -10.07
C VAL A 105 -12.05 2.98 -10.64
N ILE A 106 -11.93 2.36 -11.81
CA ILE A 106 -13.05 1.75 -12.53
C ILE A 106 -12.86 0.23 -12.54
N PRO A 107 -13.71 -0.54 -11.85
CA PRO A 107 -13.69 -1.99 -11.94
C PRO A 107 -13.99 -2.46 -13.38
N THR A 108 -13.26 -3.48 -13.83
CA THR A 108 -13.52 -4.22 -15.07
C THR A 108 -13.89 -5.66 -14.74
N ARG A 109 -14.16 -6.49 -15.74
CA ARG A 109 -14.52 -7.90 -15.52
C ARG A 109 -13.37 -8.69 -14.88
N GLU A 110 -12.14 -8.43 -15.31
CA GLU A 110 -10.95 -9.17 -14.89
C GLU A 110 -10.06 -8.41 -13.90
N GLY A 111 -10.35 -7.14 -13.62
CA GLY A 111 -9.50 -6.29 -12.80
C GLY A 111 -10.06 -4.88 -12.61
N CYS A 112 -9.22 -3.87 -12.78
CA CYS A 112 -9.62 -2.47 -12.77
C CYS A 112 -8.71 -1.61 -13.61
N THR A 113 -9.25 -0.49 -14.08
CA THR A 113 -8.49 0.62 -14.63
C THR A 113 -8.33 1.69 -13.57
N VAL A 114 -7.12 2.21 -13.40
CA VAL A 114 -6.85 3.40 -12.57
C VAL A 114 -6.45 4.53 -13.51
N GLU A 115 -7.25 5.58 -13.53
CA GLU A 115 -7.01 6.76 -14.35
C GLU A 115 -6.54 7.91 -13.46
N MET A 116 -5.51 8.64 -13.88
CA MET A 116 -5.12 9.89 -13.24
C MET A 116 -5.85 11.03 -13.93
N LEU A 117 -6.77 11.67 -13.22
CA LEU A 117 -7.59 12.75 -13.74
C LEU A 117 -6.87 14.10 -13.66
N ASP A 118 -6.23 14.36 -12.52
CA ASP A 118 -5.46 15.58 -12.26
C ASP A 118 -4.19 15.25 -11.47
N CYS A 119 -3.15 16.05 -11.68
CA CYS A 119 -1.91 16.00 -10.91
C CYS A 119 -1.40 17.43 -10.73
N ARG A 120 -1.36 17.87 -9.48
CA ARG A 120 -0.84 19.18 -9.11
C ARG A 120 0.16 19.09 -7.99
N VAL A 121 0.96 20.12 -7.83
CA VAL A 121 1.96 20.19 -6.77
C VAL A 121 1.51 21.21 -5.75
N SER A 122 1.35 20.79 -4.49
CA SER A 122 1.13 21.70 -3.38
C SER A 122 2.46 22.04 -2.71
N SER A 123 2.69 23.32 -2.44
CA SER A 123 3.79 23.77 -1.57
C SER A 123 3.23 24.08 -0.19
N ALA A 124 4.04 23.95 0.86
CA ALA A 124 3.62 24.28 2.23
C ALA A 124 3.36 25.78 2.47
N GLN A 125 3.36 26.62 1.43
CA GLN A 125 3.20 28.07 1.52
C GLN A 125 1.77 28.57 1.31
N SER A 126 0.79 27.71 1.01
CA SER A 126 -0.57 28.12 0.65
C SER A 126 -1.61 28.09 1.78
N ASP A 127 -1.22 27.90 3.04
CA ASP A 127 -2.16 27.87 4.18
C ASP A 127 -2.23 29.19 4.98
N LEU A 128 -1.71 30.29 4.45
CA LEU A 128 -1.77 31.60 5.10
C LEU A 128 -2.23 32.67 4.10
N GLU A 129 -3.53 32.73 3.81
CA GLU A 129 -4.27 33.96 3.43
C GLU A 129 -5.73 33.63 3.07
N ALA A 130 -6.64 33.87 4.02
CA ALA A 130 -8.04 34.30 3.77
C ALA A 130 -8.74 34.54 5.12
N HIS A 131 -8.40 35.65 5.78
CA HIS A 131 -9.32 36.33 6.68
C HIS A 131 -8.98 37.82 6.65
N ASP A 132 -9.75 38.55 5.84
CA ASP A 132 -10.03 39.98 6.01
C ASP A 132 -11.54 40.10 6.23
#